data_AF-A0A0P9L975-F1
#
_entry.id   AF-A0A0P9L975-F1
#
_cell.length_a   1.000
_cell.length_b   1.000
_cell.length_c   1.000
_cell.angle_alpha   90.00
_cell.angle_beta   90.00
_cell.angle_gamma   90.00
#
_symmetry.space_group_name_H-M   'P 1'
#
loop_
_entity.id
_entity.type
_entity.pdbx_description
1 polymer ?
#
loop_
_entity_poly.entity_id
_entity_poly.type
_entity_poly.pdbx_seq_one_letter_code
_entity_poly.pdbx_strand_id
1 'polypeptide(L)'
;MLLFCPPMRVLMRLPRISVVVVCTAMFSAALCAADLPGSSDLDILPRLADTEIVDYRPAAELERVYPLGSIRKISGQLRFDGQVNARGKLTSVTYQLPAERTSDDAFTAAREALQQQGAELLFWCQARDCGESSLWANEVFGNAKLYGADDRQAYLLLRMAEPRNDTLVALYSITRGNRRAYLHVEQFESAAPLGELLPTSATLLRQLKSTGKLELPRLVGEPQDAWVTLVSRALNLDSSLRAIVSGPSASAWLDALITKGVRAARLETGVAEGKGLKIEVIR
;
A
#
# COMPACT_ATOMS: atom_id res chain seq x y z
N MET A 1 -37.87 0.22 -108.89
CA MET A 1 -37.09 1.48 -108.92
C MET A 1 -36.67 1.75 -107.48
N LEU A 2 -35.37 1.59 -107.18
CA LEU A 2 -34.56 2.26 -106.14
C LEU A 2 -35.18 2.46 -104.73
N LEU A 3 -34.58 2.24 -103.55
CA LEU A 3 -33.23 2.05 -103.01
C LEU A 3 -33.39 1.91 -101.47
N PHE A 4 -32.46 1.20 -100.81
CA PHE A 4 -31.87 1.46 -99.47
C PHE A 4 -32.54 1.08 -98.12
N CYS A 5 -31.74 0.31 -97.36
CA CYS A 5 -31.69 -0.05 -95.92
C CYS A 5 -31.81 1.15 -94.93
N PRO A 6 -32.02 1.01 -93.58
CA PRO A 6 -31.13 0.22 -92.68
C PRO A 6 -31.85 -0.32 -91.37
N PRO A 7 -31.20 -0.56 -90.19
CA PRO A 7 -31.23 -1.87 -89.54
C PRO A 7 -31.91 -1.92 -88.15
N MET A 8 -32.07 -3.16 -87.69
CA MET A 8 -32.43 -3.62 -86.34
C MET A 8 -31.81 -2.81 -85.19
N ARG A 9 -32.63 -2.36 -84.24
CA ARG A 9 -32.19 -2.02 -82.88
C ARG A 9 -32.97 -2.84 -81.86
N VAL A 10 -32.22 -3.68 -81.16
CA VAL A 10 -32.63 -4.57 -80.08
C VAL A 10 -33.08 -3.76 -78.87
N LEU A 11 -34.22 -4.14 -78.32
CA LEU A 11 -34.80 -3.61 -77.09
C LEU A 11 -34.06 -4.21 -75.89
N MET A 12 -33.30 -3.42 -75.14
CA MET A 12 -32.67 -3.85 -73.88
C MET A 12 -33.34 -3.13 -72.72
N ARG A 13 -34.21 -3.84 -71.99
CA ARG A 13 -34.70 -3.44 -70.66
C ARG A 13 -33.63 -3.83 -69.64
N LEU A 14 -32.99 -2.84 -69.02
CA LEU A 14 -32.14 -3.05 -67.84
C LEU A 14 -32.97 -2.91 -66.56
N PRO A 15 -32.82 -3.81 -65.57
CA PRO A 15 -33.50 -3.70 -64.30
C PRO A 15 -32.81 -2.64 -63.42
N ARG A 16 -33.61 -1.83 -62.72
CA ARG A 16 -33.13 -0.95 -61.65
C ARG A 16 -32.69 -1.81 -60.46
N ILE A 17 -31.39 -2.02 -60.32
CA ILE A 17 -30.79 -2.55 -59.09
C ILE A 17 -30.50 -1.34 -58.20
N SER A 18 -31.34 -1.12 -57.20
CA SER A 18 -31.07 -0.18 -56.11
C SER A 18 -29.97 -0.76 -55.24
N VAL A 19 -28.74 -0.26 -55.40
CA VAL A 19 -27.61 -0.59 -54.53
C VAL A 19 -27.83 0.14 -53.19
N VAL A 20 -28.32 -0.59 -52.18
CA VAL A 20 -28.31 -0.13 -50.79
C VAL A 20 -26.89 -0.32 -50.28
N VAL A 21 -26.12 0.77 -50.22
CA VAL A 21 -24.83 0.81 -49.53
C VAL A 21 -25.10 0.81 -48.03
N VAL A 22 -24.97 -0.35 -47.39
CA VAL A 22 -24.95 -0.46 -45.93
C VAL A 22 -23.54 -0.09 -45.47
N CYS A 23 -23.35 1.17 -45.05
CA CYS A 23 -22.16 1.60 -44.32
C CYS A 23 -22.22 1.04 -42.90
N THR A 24 -21.70 -0.17 -42.69
CA THR A 24 -21.35 -0.67 -41.36
C THR A 24 -20.20 0.16 -40.81
N ALA A 25 -20.52 1.18 -40.01
CA ALA A 25 -19.55 1.89 -39.20
C ALA A 25 -18.98 0.92 -38.15
N MET A 26 -17.73 0.48 -38.35
CA MET A 26 -16.95 -0.14 -37.28
C MET A 26 -16.69 0.94 -36.21
N PHE A 27 -17.58 1.01 -35.22
CA PHE A 27 -17.26 1.66 -33.96
C PHE A 27 -16.20 0.79 -33.27
N SER A 28 -14.93 1.06 -33.55
CA SER A 28 -13.83 0.60 -32.71
C SER A 28 -13.98 1.32 -31.37
N ALA A 29 -14.69 0.71 -30.43
CA ALA A 29 -14.60 1.09 -29.04
C ALA A 29 -13.15 0.81 -28.63
N ALA A 30 -12.32 1.86 -28.58
CA ALA A 30 -11.15 1.82 -27.75
C ALA A 30 -11.66 1.57 -26.33
N LEU A 31 -11.55 0.33 -25.84
CA LEU A 31 -11.72 0.05 -24.42
C LEU A 31 -10.54 0.71 -23.70
N CYS A 32 -10.66 2.01 -23.42
CA CYS A 32 -9.93 2.58 -22.33
C CYS A 32 -10.43 1.84 -21.08
N ALA A 33 -9.54 1.10 -20.43
CA ALA A 33 -9.78 0.65 -19.07
C ALA A 33 -10.06 1.91 -18.25
N ALA A 34 -11.32 2.05 -17.84
CA ALA A 34 -11.83 3.25 -17.21
C ALA A 34 -12.14 2.92 -15.76
N ASP A 35 -11.80 3.84 -14.87
CA ASP A 35 -12.10 3.69 -13.45
C ASP A 35 -13.56 3.34 -13.21
N LEU A 36 -13.78 2.60 -12.12
CA LEU A 36 -15.10 2.34 -11.60
C LEU A 36 -15.89 3.68 -11.51
N PRO A 37 -17.06 3.82 -12.17
CA PRO A 37 -17.81 5.06 -12.15
C PRO A 37 -18.12 5.55 -10.74
N GLY A 38 -17.91 6.84 -10.49
CA GLY A 38 -18.12 7.45 -9.17
C GLY A 38 -16.99 7.18 -8.16
N SER A 39 -15.89 6.57 -8.58
CA SER A 39 -14.69 6.44 -7.76
C SER A 39 -13.79 7.66 -7.85
N SER A 40 -12.94 7.82 -6.84
CA SER A 40 -11.91 8.86 -6.79
C SER A 40 -10.67 8.33 -6.08
N ASP A 41 -9.54 8.94 -6.37
CA ASP A 41 -8.31 8.74 -5.59
C ASP A 41 -8.44 9.28 -4.16
N LEU A 42 -7.50 8.88 -3.29
CA LEU A 42 -7.33 9.46 -1.96
C LEU A 42 -6.27 10.57 -2.01
N ASP A 43 -6.60 11.76 -1.51
CA ASP A 43 -5.70 12.92 -1.54
C ASP A 43 -4.34 12.69 -0.83
N ILE A 44 -4.27 11.70 0.07
CA ILE A 44 -3.05 11.34 0.80
C ILE A 44 -2.00 10.64 -0.07
N LEU A 45 -2.37 10.14 -1.25
CA LEU A 45 -1.48 9.38 -2.12
C LEU A 45 -1.55 9.87 -3.56
N PRO A 46 -0.39 10.11 -4.21
CA PRO A 46 -0.37 10.28 -5.65
C PRO A 46 -0.77 8.95 -6.30
N ARG A 47 -1.65 9.02 -7.30
CA ARG A 47 -2.01 7.85 -8.09
C ARG A 47 -0.79 7.34 -8.84
N LEU A 48 -0.58 6.02 -8.81
CA LEU A 48 0.44 5.38 -9.63
C LEU A 48 0.00 5.37 -11.10
N ALA A 49 0.92 5.73 -12.00
CA ALA A 49 0.66 5.77 -13.44
C ALA A 49 0.08 4.43 -13.95
N ASP A 50 -0.90 4.55 -14.85
CA ASP A 50 -1.55 3.45 -15.56
C ASP A 50 -2.24 2.40 -14.66
N THR A 51 -2.59 2.80 -13.43
CA THR A 51 -3.47 2.00 -12.56
C THR A 51 -4.94 2.29 -12.84
N GLU A 52 -5.82 1.36 -12.49
CA GLU A 52 -7.28 1.47 -12.63
C GLU A 52 -7.96 1.24 -11.27
N ILE A 53 -8.93 2.08 -10.91
CA ILE A 53 -9.75 1.85 -9.72
C ILE A 53 -10.79 0.77 -10.02
N VAL A 54 -10.62 -0.40 -9.41
CA VAL A 54 -11.47 -1.59 -9.62
C VAL A 54 -12.36 -1.94 -8.43
N ASP A 55 -12.22 -1.20 -7.34
CA ASP A 55 -13.11 -1.24 -6.16
C ASP A 55 -12.99 0.11 -5.45
N TYR A 56 -14.13 0.71 -5.09
CA TYR A 56 -14.18 1.96 -4.36
C TYR A 56 -15.31 1.87 -3.34
N ARG A 57 -15.00 2.22 -2.09
CA ARG A 57 -16.00 2.38 -1.03
C ARG A 57 -15.91 3.82 -0.55
N PRO A 58 -16.93 4.64 -0.83
CA PRO A 58 -16.95 6.02 -0.37
C PRO A 58 -16.97 6.06 1.15
N ALA A 59 -16.68 7.24 1.67
CA ALA A 59 -16.53 7.43 3.08
C ALA A 59 -17.78 7.02 3.88
N ALA A 60 -17.60 6.09 4.82
CA ALA A 60 -18.65 5.62 5.72
C ALA A 60 -18.13 5.56 7.16
N GLU A 61 -19.01 5.86 8.11
CA GLU A 61 -18.67 5.77 9.54
C GLU A 61 -18.86 4.34 10.04
N LEU A 62 -17.81 3.75 10.60
CA LEU A 62 -17.80 2.35 11.06
C LEU A 62 -16.74 2.12 12.14
N GLU A 63 -16.84 0.97 12.80
CA GLU A 63 -15.77 0.44 13.65
C GLU A 63 -14.76 -0.32 12.78
N ARG A 64 -13.48 -0.01 12.98
CA ARG A 64 -12.39 -0.59 12.20
C ARG A 64 -11.32 -1.17 13.10
N VAL A 65 -11.00 -2.44 12.87
CA VAL A 65 -9.92 -3.15 13.54
C VAL A 65 -8.78 -3.38 12.55
N TYR A 66 -7.58 -2.89 12.86
CA TYR A 66 -6.35 -3.12 12.11
C TYR A 66 -5.40 -4.03 12.88
N PRO A 67 -5.06 -5.23 12.38
CA PRO A 67 -4.10 -6.12 13.03
C PRO A 67 -2.69 -5.52 13.07
N LEU A 68 -2.01 -5.67 14.21
CA LEU A 68 -0.59 -5.33 14.42
C LEU A 68 0.27 -6.59 14.58
N GLY A 69 -0.01 -7.61 13.77
CA GLY A 69 0.66 -8.90 13.85
C GLY A 69 0.31 -9.80 12.67
N SER A 70 1.04 -10.91 12.55
CA SER A 70 0.68 -11.99 11.62
C SER A 70 -0.72 -12.52 11.97
N ILE A 71 -1.56 -12.73 10.96
CA ILE A 71 -2.92 -13.22 11.17
C ILE A 71 -3.02 -14.72 10.90
N ARG A 72 -3.80 -15.39 11.74
CA ARG A 72 -4.10 -16.83 11.59
C ARG A 72 -5.52 -17.11 12.06
N LYS A 73 -6.11 -18.19 11.58
CA LYS A 73 -7.43 -18.65 12.04
C LYS A 73 -7.26 -19.77 13.06
N ILE A 74 -7.79 -19.59 14.28
CA ILE A 74 -7.79 -20.60 15.33
C ILE A 74 -9.23 -20.81 15.78
N SER A 75 -9.72 -22.05 15.67
CA SER A 75 -11.09 -22.42 16.05
C SER A 75 -12.15 -21.50 15.43
N GLY A 76 -11.98 -21.15 14.15
CA GLY A 76 -12.92 -20.30 13.41
C GLY A 76 -12.78 -18.80 13.66
N GLN A 77 -11.89 -18.36 14.56
CA GLN A 77 -11.69 -16.95 14.89
C GLN A 77 -10.34 -16.42 14.39
N LEU A 78 -10.33 -15.20 13.89
CA LEU A 78 -9.12 -14.47 13.54
C LEU A 78 -8.29 -14.19 14.80
N ARG A 79 -6.99 -14.49 14.75
CA ARG A 79 -6.03 -14.27 15.83
C ARG A 79 -4.79 -13.56 15.33
N PHE A 80 -4.32 -12.61 16.12
CA PHE A 80 -3.12 -11.79 15.91
C PHE A 80 -2.65 -11.23 17.27
N ASP A 81 -1.39 -10.81 17.35
CA ASP A 81 -0.73 -10.47 18.62
C ASP A 81 -1.01 -9.04 19.11
N GLY A 82 -1.64 -8.20 18.28
CA GLY A 82 -2.03 -6.84 18.63
C GLY A 82 -3.00 -6.25 17.60
N GLN A 83 -3.67 -5.15 17.95
CA GLN A 83 -4.57 -4.44 17.05
C GLN A 83 -4.70 -2.96 17.41
N VAL A 84 -5.12 -2.16 16.42
CA VAL A 84 -5.75 -0.85 16.66
C VAL A 84 -7.23 -1.00 16.36
N ASN A 85 -8.08 -0.61 17.31
CA ASN A 85 -9.53 -0.58 17.12
C ASN A 85 -10.03 0.84 17.40
N ALA A 86 -10.77 1.41 16.45
CA ALA A 86 -11.39 2.71 16.60
C ALA A 86 -12.66 2.81 15.76
N ARG A 87 -13.52 3.77 16.12
CA ARG A 87 -14.65 4.20 15.29
C ARG A 87 -14.28 5.47 14.55
N GLY A 88 -14.75 5.60 13.31
CA GLY A 88 -14.40 6.74 12.48
C GLY A 88 -14.87 6.57 11.04
N LYS A 89 -14.43 7.49 10.18
CA LYS A 89 -14.79 7.55 8.77
C LYS A 89 -13.75 6.81 7.94
N LEU A 90 -14.18 5.76 7.23
CA LEU A 90 -13.35 4.95 6.34
C LEU A 90 -13.68 5.22 4.88
N THR A 91 -12.66 5.53 4.08
CA THR A 91 -12.71 5.46 2.61
C THR A 91 -11.72 4.40 2.15
N SER A 92 -12.09 3.55 1.19
CA SER A 92 -11.18 2.52 0.66
C SER A 92 -11.16 2.51 -0.86
N VAL A 93 -9.97 2.36 -1.44
CA VAL A 93 -9.76 2.28 -2.90
C VAL A 93 -8.89 1.07 -3.21
N THR A 94 -9.26 0.31 -4.24
CA THR A 94 -8.45 -0.79 -4.76
C THR A 94 -8.05 -0.49 -6.19
N TYR A 95 -6.74 -0.40 -6.39
CA TYR A 95 -6.11 -0.19 -7.68
C TYR A 95 -5.70 -1.53 -8.26
N GLN A 96 -6.06 -1.79 -9.50
CA GLN A 96 -5.39 -2.79 -10.32
C GLN A 96 -4.15 -2.16 -10.95
N LEU A 97 -3.03 -2.88 -10.88
CA LEU A 97 -1.77 -2.46 -11.46
C LEU A 97 -1.68 -2.91 -12.94
N PRO A 98 -0.98 -2.13 -13.79
CA PRO A 98 -0.64 -2.58 -15.13
C PRO A 98 0.30 -3.80 -15.07
N ALA A 99 0.34 -4.61 -16.13
CA ALA A 99 1.05 -5.90 -16.12
C ALA A 99 2.56 -5.76 -15.92
N GLU A 100 3.11 -4.60 -16.24
CA GLU A 100 4.52 -4.25 -16.16
C GLU A 100 4.95 -3.84 -14.74
N ARG A 101 3.99 -3.63 -13.81
CA ARG A 101 4.25 -3.16 -12.45
C ARG A 101 3.96 -4.26 -11.42
N THR A 102 4.90 -4.48 -10.51
CA THR A 102 4.72 -5.46 -9.43
C THR A 102 3.93 -4.87 -8.24
N SER A 103 3.32 -5.75 -7.43
CA SER A 103 2.69 -5.37 -6.17
C SER A 103 3.66 -4.72 -5.18
N ASP A 104 4.93 -5.13 -5.23
CA ASP A 104 5.97 -4.69 -4.29
C ASP A 104 6.46 -3.28 -4.66
N ASP A 105 6.58 -2.97 -5.95
CA ASP A 105 6.91 -1.62 -6.43
C ASP A 105 5.82 -0.62 -6.05
N ALA A 106 4.55 -0.99 -6.27
CA ALA A 106 3.41 -0.15 -5.92
C ALA A 106 3.31 0.09 -4.41
N PHE A 107 3.52 -0.95 -3.61
CA PHE A 107 3.55 -0.85 -2.15
C PHE A 107 4.70 0.03 -1.66
N THR A 108 5.89 -0.14 -2.22
CA THR A 108 7.08 0.67 -1.88
C THR A 108 6.85 2.14 -2.20
N ALA A 109 6.35 2.44 -3.39
CA ALA A 109 6.04 3.81 -3.79
C ALA A 109 4.99 4.47 -2.88
N ALA A 110 3.91 3.75 -2.55
CA ALA A 110 2.88 4.25 -1.65
C ALA A 110 3.40 4.46 -0.21
N ARG A 111 4.17 3.50 0.33
CA ARG A 111 4.83 3.63 1.63
C ARG A 111 5.73 4.87 1.66
N GLU A 112 6.58 5.06 0.65
CA GLU A 112 7.53 6.18 0.61
C GLU A 112 6.82 7.53 0.46
N ALA A 113 5.78 7.60 -0.35
CA ALA A 113 4.96 8.81 -0.47
C ALA A 113 4.31 9.22 0.87
N LEU A 114 3.85 8.26 1.67
CA LEU A 114 3.29 8.55 3.01
C LEU A 114 4.39 8.91 4.03
N GLN A 115 5.53 8.23 4.00
CA GLN A 115 6.65 8.55 4.89
C GLN A 115 7.27 9.92 4.59
N GLN A 116 7.30 10.35 3.33
CA GLN A 116 7.70 11.72 2.96
C GLN A 116 6.76 12.78 3.55
N GLN A 117 5.50 12.43 3.82
CA GLN A 117 4.53 13.26 4.54
C GLN A 117 4.65 13.12 6.07
N GLY A 118 5.67 12.41 6.57
CA GLY A 118 5.92 12.21 7.99
C GLY A 118 5.12 11.09 8.64
N ALA A 119 4.44 10.24 7.87
CA ALA A 119 3.67 9.12 8.44
C ALA A 119 4.58 8.12 9.17
N GLU A 120 4.14 7.70 10.35
CA GLU A 120 4.83 6.74 11.21
C GLU A 120 4.30 5.33 10.94
N LEU A 121 5.20 4.36 10.76
CA LEU A 121 4.82 2.96 10.51
C LEU A 121 4.48 2.30 11.85
N LEU A 122 3.28 1.75 11.97
CA LEU A 122 2.85 1.01 13.16
C LEU A 122 3.09 -0.49 13.02
N PHE A 123 2.79 -1.05 11.85
CA PHE A 123 3.03 -2.46 11.58
C PHE A 123 3.32 -2.72 10.10
N TRP A 124 4.37 -3.49 9.82
CA TRP A 124 4.77 -3.89 8.48
C TRP A 124 5.12 -5.39 8.42
N CYS A 125 4.40 -6.13 7.58
CA CYS A 125 4.74 -7.49 7.19
C CYS A 125 4.83 -7.63 5.66
N GLN A 126 5.53 -8.67 5.20
CA GLN A 126 5.64 -9.02 3.78
C GLN A 126 5.73 -10.53 3.64
N ALA A 127 5.25 -11.04 2.51
CA ALA A 127 5.17 -12.46 2.22
C ALA A 127 4.47 -13.21 3.37
N ARG A 128 5.00 -14.38 3.74
CA ARG A 128 4.39 -15.26 4.73
C ARG A 128 4.40 -14.72 6.15
N ASP A 129 5.19 -13.69 6.43
CA ASP A 129 5.19 -13.03 7.75
C ASP A 129 3.82 -12.40 8.06
N CYS A 130 3.04 -12.08 7.03
CA CYS A 130 1.68 -11.57 7.18
C CYS A 130 0.64 -12.62 7.60
N GLY A 131 0.95 -13.91 7.43
CA GLY A 131 -0.05 -14.98 7.54
C GLY A 131 -0.80 -15.22 6.23
N GLU A 132 -2.02 -15.78 6.32
CA GLU A 132 -2.80 -16.18 5.16
C GLU A 132 -3.45 -14.98 4.46
N SER A 133 -3.15 -14.78 3.17
CA SER A 133 -3.73 -13.68 2.36
C SER A 133 -5.25 -13.78 2.19
N SER A 134 -5.81 -14.99 2.30
CA SER A 134 -7.25 -15.25 2.28
C SER A 134 -7.95 -14.59 3.48
N LEU A 135 -7.32 -14.56 4.66
CA LEU A 135 -7.87 -13.92 5.86
C LEU A 135 -7.78 -12.40 5.74
N TRP A 136 -6.70 -11.85 5.19
CA TRP A 136 -6.58 -10.42 4.89
C TRP A 136 -7.69 -9.99 3.93
N ALA A 137 -7.84 -10.70 2.82
CA ALA A 137 -8.82 -10.39 1.80
C ALA A 137 -10.26 -10.45 2.33
N ASN A 138 -10.61 -11.51 3.08
CA ASN A 138 -12.01 -11.76 3.43
C ASN A 138 -12.41 -11.22 4.80
N GLU A 139 -11.55 -11.36 5.81
CA GLU A 139 -11.89 -11.01 7.21
C GLU A 139 -11.39 -9.61 7.60
N VAL A 140 -10.30 -9.11 6.99
CA VAL A 140 -9.78 -7.76 7.30
C VAL A 140 -10.33 -6.70 6.35
N PHE A 141 -10.25 -6.90 5.02
CA PHE A 141 -10.66 -5.89 4.03
C PHE A 141 -12.03 -6.17 3.38
N GLY A 142 -12.53 -7.40 3.49
CA GLY A 142 -13.78 -7.81 2.85
C GLY A 142 -13.78 -7.63 1.33
N ASN A 143 -12.64 -7.81 0.66
CA ASN A 143 -12.47 -7.69 -0.79
C ASN A 143 -11.74 -8.91 -1.36
N ALA A 144 -12.48 -9.82 -1.99
CA ALA A 144 -11.95 -11.06 -2.56
C ALA A 144 -10.94 -10.84 -3.71
N LYS A 145 -10.88 -9.63 -4.31
CA LYS A 145 -9.82 -9.30 -5.28
C LYS A 145 -8.43 -9.33 -4.63
N LEU A 146 -8.37 -9.19 -3.31
CA LEU A 146 -7.14 -9.14 -2.53
C LEU A 146 -6.58 -10.52 -2.14
N TYR A 147 -7.23 -11.60 -2.56
CA TYR A 147 -6.74 -12.96 -2.34
C TYR A 147 -5.76 -13.40 -3.44
N GLY A 148 -4.55 -13.78 -3.03
CA GLY A 148 -3.46 -14.18 -3.92
C GLY A 148 -2.48 -15.16 -3.28
N ALA A 149 -1.22 -15.11 -3.70
CA ALA A 149 -0.19 -15.97 -3.14
C ALA A 149 0.40 -15.33 -1.87
N ASP A 150 0.51 -16.11 -0.78
CA ASP A 150 0.96 -15.59 0.52
C ASP A 150 2.41 -15.08 0.48
N ASP A 151 3.23 -15.55 -0.46
CA ASP A 151 4.61 -15.08 -0.68
C ASP A 151 4.70 -13.81 -1.54
N ARG A 152 3.57 -13.30 -2.06
CA ARG A 152 3.47 -12.08 -2.88
C ARG A 152 2.46 -11.08 -2.33
N GLN A 153 2.39 -10.99 -1.00
CA GLN A 153 1.57 -10.02 -0.28
C GLN A 153 2.45 -9.07 0.53
N ALA A 154 1.97 -7.86 0.78
CA ALA A 154 2.55 -6.96 1.78
C ALA A 154 1.45 -6.16 2.46
N TYR A 155 1.58 -5.95 3.76
CA TYR A 155 0.66 -5.12 4.54
C TYR A 155 1.44 -4.09 5.35
N LEU A 156 0.94 -2.86 5.36
CA LEU A 156 1.46 -1.79 6.19
C LEU A 156 0.33 -0.98 6.80
N LEU A 157 0.40 -0.76 8.11
CA LEU A 157 -0.39 0.24 8.81
C LEU A 157 0.48 1.43 9.16
N LEU A 158 0.05 2.62 8.78
CA LEU A 158 0.69 3.88 9.12
C LEU A 158 -0.25 4.79 9.91
N ARG A 159 0.33 5.66 10.72
CA ARG A 159 -0.32 6.82 11.32
C ARG A 159 0.20 8.08 10.65
N MET A 160 -0.68 8.95 10.17
CA MET A 160 -0.25 10.21 9.56
C MET A 160 0.40 11.15 10.60
N ALA A 161 1.24 12.07 10.14
CA ALA A 161 1.76 13.14 10.99
C ALA A 161 0.69 14.19 11.29
N GLU A 162 0.98 15.08 12.25
CA GLU A 162 0.21 16.32 12.42
C GLU A 162 0.14 17.09 11.09
N PRO A 163 -1.01 17.70 10.76
CA PRO A 163 -2.22 17.85 11.57
C PRO A 163 -3.23 16.69 11.45
N ARG A 164 -2.90 15.60 10.76
CA ARG A 164 -3.77 14.43 10.53
C ARG A 164 -3.44 13.24 11.43
N ASN A 165 -2.92 13.48 12.64
CA ASN A 165 -2.40 12.43 13.52
C ASN A 165 -3.47 11.48 14.08
N ASP A 166 -4.77 11.74 13.86
CA ASP A 166 -5.86 10.78 14.13
C ASP A 166 -6.34 10.04 12.85
N THR A 167 -5.54 10.10 11.78
CA THR A 167 -5.74 9.34 10.54
C THR A 167 -4.78 8.16 10.48
N LEU A 168 -5.35 6.97 10.27
CA LEU A 168 -4.63 5.75 9.92
C LEU A 168 -4.73 5.48 8.42
N VAL A 169 -3.66 4.95 7.85
CA VAL A 169 -3.62 4.49 6.47
C VAL A 169 -3.18 3.05 6.44
N ALA A 170 -4.02 2.18 5.87
CA ALA A 170 -3.67 0.78 5.67
C ALA A 170 -3.38 0.54 4.18
N LEU A 171 -2.17 0.07 3.88
CA LEU A 171 -1.76 -0.39 2.57
C LEU A 171 -1.75 -1.91 2.56
N TYR A 172 -2.35 -2.50 1.52
CA TYR A 172 -2.23 -3.93 1.26
C TYR A 172 -1.98 -4.16 -0.23
N SER A 173 -0.86 -4.77 -0.57
CA SER A 173 -0.57 -5.17 -1.94
C SER A 173 -0.54 -6.68 -2.07
N ILE A 174 -0.93 -7.17 -3.25
CA ILE A 174 -1.00 -8.60 -3.54
C ILE A 174 -0.83 -8.85 -5.03
N THR A 175 -0.10 -9.92 -5.37
CA THR A 175 -0.14 -10.52 -6.70
C THR A 175 -0.96 -11.81 -6.66
N ARG A 176 -2.02 -11.88 -7.47
CA ARG A 176 -2.88 -13.08 -7.58
C ARG A 176 -2.22 -14.17 -8.43
N GLY A 177 -2.74 -15.40 -8.31
CA GLY A 177 -2.27 -16.54 -9.12
C GLY A 177 -2.42 -16.35 -10.64
N ASN A 178 -3.34 -15.48 -11.08
CA ASN A 178 -3.49 -15.09 -12.49
C ASN A 178 -2.59 -13.92 -12.93
N ARG A 179 -1.61 -13.55 -12.11
CA ARG A 179 -0.64 -12.45 -12.31
C ARG A 179 -1.22 -11.03 -12.25
N ARG A 180 -2.53 -10.84 -12.00
CA ARG A 180 -3.06 -9.50 -11.69
C ARG A 180 -2.55 -9.06 -10.33
N ALA A 181 -1.96 -7.89 -10.27
CA ALA A 181 -1.48 -7.28 -9.04
C ALA A 181 -2.39 -6.11 -8.63
N TYR A 182 -2.52 -5.91 -7.32
CA TYR A 182 -3.39 -4.90 -6.75
C TYR A 182 -2.67 -4.15 -5.63
N LEU A 183 -3.05 -2.89 -5.48
CA LEU A 183 -2.78 -2.08 -4.29
C LEU A 183 -4.11 -1.65 -3.71
N HIS A 184 -4.38 -2.03 -2.47
CA HIS A 184 -5.51 -1.59 -1.68
C HIS A 184 -5.06 -0.55 -0.68
N VAL A 185 -5.83 0.52 -0.56
CA VAL A 185 -5.59 1.61 0.37
C VAL A 185 -6.87 1.90 1.13
N GLU A 186 -6.78 1.90 2.45
CA GLU A 186 -7.80 2.44 3.34
C GLU A 186 -7.28 3.72 4.00
N GLN A 187 -8.05 4.79 3.94
CA GLN A 187 -7.87 5.99 4.77
C GLN A 187 -8.96 6.00 5.84
N PHE A 188 -8.55 5.91 7.10
CA PHE A 188 -9.43 5.88 8.25
C PHE A 188 -9.18 7.09 9.14
N GLU A 189 -10.16 7.99 9.25
CA GLU A 189 -10.13 9.16 10.12
C GLU A 189 -10.91 8.84 11.39
N SER A 190 -10.20 8.74 12.53
CA SER A 190 -10.82 8.40 13.80
C SER A 190 -11.73 9.51 14.32
N ALA A 191 -12.86 9.12 14.90
CA ALA A 191 -13.79 10.06 15.54
C ALA A 191 -13.30 10.59 16.89
N ALA A 192 -12.25 9.98 17.46
CA ALA A 192 -11.65 10.37 18.73
C ALA A 192 -10.12 10.26 18.64
N PRO A 193 -9.36 10.94 19.52
CA PRO A 193 -7.90 10.83 19.53
C PRO A 193 -7.43 9.38 19.67
N LEU A 194 -6.53 8.95 18.80
CA LEU A 194 -6.01 7.58 18.78
C LEU A 194 -5.09 7.24 19.97
N GLY A 195 -4.71 8.25 20.76
CA GLY A 195 -3.77 8.09 21.86
C GLY A 195 -2.35 7.76 21.39
N GLU A 196 -1.60 7.06 22.23
CA GLU A 196 -0.26 6.58 21.90
C GLU A 196 -0.36 5.24 21.16
N LEU A 197 0.18 5.21 19.93
CA LEU A 197 0.30 4.00 19.13
C LEU A 197 1.78 3.75 18.88
N LEU A 198 2.26 2.58 19.27
CA LEU A 198 3.66 2.20 19.15
C LEU A 198 3.85 1.19 17.99
N PRO A 199 4.98 1.27 17.28
CA PRO A 199 5.34 0.27 16.29
C PRO A 199 5.70 -1.06 16.95
N THR A 200 5.73 -2.13 16.16
CA THR A 200 6.37 -3.38 16.57
C THR A 200 7.89 -3.34 16.35
N SER A 201 8.67 -4.05 17.16
CA SER A 201 10.12 -4.18 16.97
C SER A 201 10.50 -4.75 15.60
N ALA A 202 9.68 -5.68 15.07
CA ALA A 202 9.88 -6.23 13.72
C ALA A 202 9.68 -5.17 12.63
N THR A 203 8.73 -4.24 12.83
CA THR A 203 8.50 -3.11 11.91
C THR A 203 9.67 -2.15 11.92
N LEU A 204 10.20 -1.80 13.10
CA LEU A 204 11.41 -0.97 13.21
C LEU A 204 12.61 -1.63 12.52
N LEU A 205 12.84 -2.93 12.75
CA LEU A 205 13.90 -3.66 12.07
C LEU A 205 13.72 -3.65 10.54
N ARG A 206 12.50 -3.91 10.05
CA ARG A 206 12.22 -3.95 8.62
C ARG A 206 12.42 -2.59 7.95
N GLN A 207 11.96 -1.52 8.60
CA GLN A 207 12.21 -0.15 8.14
C GLN A 207 13.72 0.12 8.09
N LEU A 208 14.46 -0.20 9.17
CA LEU A 208 15.91 -0.02 9.22
C LEU A 208 16.64 -0.76 8.08
N LYS A 209 16.23 -1.99 7.77
CA LYS A 209 16.78 -2.76 6.65
C LYS A 209 16.41 -2.19 5.28
N SER A 210 15.19 -1.68 5.14
CA SER A 210 14.67 -1.17 3.87
C SER A 210 15.27 0.18 3.49
N THR A 211 15.42 1.10 4.45
CA THR A 211 15.85 2.48 4.20
C THR A 211 17.30 2.73 4.64
N GLY A 212 17.88 1.83 5.43
CA GLY A 212 19.17 2.03 6.10
C GLY A 212 19.09 2.92 7.34
N LYS A 213 17.91 3.49 7.67
CA LYS A 213 17.75 4.44 8.77
C LYS A 213 16.37 4.43 9.43
N LEU A 214 16.34 4.76 10.71
CA LEU A 214 15.14 5.11 11.47
C LEU A 214 15.26 6.56 11.92
N GLU A 215 14.23 7.35 11.64
CA GLU A 215 14.11 8.73 12.07
C GLU A 215 12.88 8.83 12.98
N LEU A 216 13.11 9.13 14.25
CA LEU A 216 12.10 9.18 15.30
C LEU A 216 12.12 10.58 15.94
N PRO A 217 11.65 11.61 15.22
CA PRO A 217 11.82 13.01 15.60
C PRO A 217 11.05 13.42 16.86
N ARG A 218 10.03 12.65 17.25
CA ARG A 218 9.25 12.87 18.47
C ARG A 218 9.95 12.39 19.75
N LEU A 219 10.98 11.57 19.64
CA LEU A 219 11.72 11.03 20.78
C LEU A 219 12.78 12.04 21.25
N VAL A 220 12.31 13.11 21.88
CA VAL A 220 13.14 14.17 22.45
C VAL A 220 13.35 13.96 23.96
N GLY A 221 14.52 14.35 24.46
CA GLY A 221 14.84 14.24 25.88
C GLY A 221 15.23 12.82 26.31
N GLU A 222 14.87 12.46 27.55
CA GLU A 222 15.27 11.17 28.13
C GLU A 222 14.63 9.97 27.40
N PRO A 223 15.39 8.88 27.17
CA PRO A 223 14.87 7.67 26.53
C PRO A 223 13.72 7.05 27.33
N GLN A 224 12.55 6.98 26.72
CA GLN A 224 11.37 6.36 27.33
C GLN A 224 11.50 4.82 27.29
N ASP A 225 11.24 4.13 28.41
CA ASP A 225 11.49 2.68 28.54
C ASP A 225 10.78 1.83 27.47
N ALA A 226 9.56 2.20 27.09
CA ALA A 226 8.80 1.53 26.04
C ALA A 226 9.55 1.57 24.70
N TRP A 227 10.05 2.74 24.31
CA TRP A 227 10.81 2.91 23.07
C TRP A 227 12.20 2.28 23.13
N VAL A 228 12.92 2.37 24.27
CA VAL A 228 14.19 1.65 24.46
C VAL A 228 13.97 0.14 24.31
N THR A 229 12.88 -0.39 24.87
CA THR A 229 12.53 -1.81 24.74
C THR A 229 12.22 -2.18 23.28
N LEU A 230 11.49 -1.35 22.55
CA LEU A 230 11.16 -1.59 21.15
C LEU A 230 12.40 -1.60 20.25
N VAL A 231 13.25 -0.57 20.38
CA VAL A 231 14.47 -0.40 19.59
C VAL A 231 15.50 -1.48 19.93
N SER A 232 15.70 -1.79 21.21
CA SER A 232 16.64 -2.85 21.62
C SER A 232 16.24 -4.22 21.09
N ARG A 233 14.94 -4.57 21.16
CA ARG A 233 14.41 -5.79 20.54
C ARG A 233 14.57 -5.78 19.02
N ALA A 234 14.31 -4.65 18.36
CA ALA A 234 14.48 -4.53 16.91
C ALA A 234 15.94 -4.83 16.50
N LEU A 235 16.91 -4.25 17.19
CA LEU A 235 18.33 -4.50 16.96
C LEU A 235 18.75 -5.93 17.33
N ASN A 236 18.09 -6.57 18.30
CA ASN A 236 18.41 -7.94 18.69
C ASN A 236 17.73 -9.02 17.83
N LEU A 237 16.66 -8.68 17.10
CA LEU A 237 16.06 -9.55 16.08
C LEU A 237 17.03 -9.85 14.93
N ASP A 238 18.01 -8.98 14.68
CA ASP A 238 19.15 -9.26 13.80
C ASP A 238 20.46 -8.83 14.47
N SER A 239 21.11 -9.77 15.14
CA SER A 239 22.34 -9.52 15.89
C SER A 239 23.54 -9.19 15.01
N SER A 240 23.44 -9.31 13.69
CA SER A 240 24.52 -8.96 12.75
C SER A 240 24.56 -7.46 12.44
N LEU A 241 23.45 -6.75 12.62
CA LEU A 241 23.38 -5.31 12.34
C LEU A 241 24.26 -4.51 13.31
N ARG A 242 25.05 -3.60 12.75
CA ARG A 242 25.75 -2.54 13.49
C ARG A 242 25.06 -1.21 13.17
N ALA A 243 24.96 -0.32 14.14
CA ALA A 243 24.21 0.92 13.99
C ALA A 243 24.88 2.13 14.64
N ILE A 244 24.74 3.28 14.00
CA ILE A 244 25.07 4.59 14.56
C ILE A 244 23.81 5.16 15.20
N VAL A 245 23.93 5.59 16.46
CA VAL A 245 22.88 6.28 17.22
C VAL A 245 23.21 7.77 17.27
N SER A 246 22.35 8.60 16.69
CA SER A 246 22.54 10.05 16.55
C SER A 246 21.36 10.83 17.15
N GLY A 247 21.58 12.12 17.38
CA GLY A 247 20.60 13.06 17.92
C GLY A 247 20.98 13.65 19.29
N PRO A 248 20.21 14.62 19.81
CA PRO A 248 20.58 15.39 21.00
C PRO A 248 20.82 14.56 22.26
N SER A 249 20.15 13.40 22.37
CA SER A 249 20.24 12.49 23.51
C SER A 249 20.90 11.15 23.16
N ALA A 250 21.72 11.11 22.10
CA ALA A 250 22.32 9.88 21.58
C ALA A 250 23.09 9.06 22.62
N SER A 251 23.88 9.70 23.49
CA SER A 251 24.62 9.01 24.56
C SER A 251 23.67 8.30 25.53
N ALA A 252 22.61 8.98 25.99
CA ALA A 252 21.63 8.38 26.89
C ALA A 252 20.88 7.22 26.23
N TRP A 253 20.58 7.33 24.93
CA TRP A 253 20.00 6.24 24.15
C TRP A 253 20.93 5.05 24.05
N LEU A 254 22.22 5.28 23.76
CA LEU A 254 23.21 4.22 23.65
C LEU A 254 23.36 3.45 24.98
N ASP A 255 23.47 4.17 26.11
CA ASP A 255 23.55 3.57 27.44
C ASP A 255 22.29 2.76 27.77
N ALA A 256 21.10 3.29 27.46
CA ALA A 256 19.83 2.61 27.69
C ALA A 256 19.69 1.33 26.82
N LEU A 257 20.13 1.38 25.55
CA LEU A 257 20.11 0.23 24.64
C LEU A 257 21.07 -0.87 25.09
N ILE A 258 22.28 -0.49 25.55
CA ILE A 258 23.25 -1.44 26.11
C ILE A 258 22.70 -2.09 27.38
N THR A 259 22.10 -1.30 28.27
CA THR A 259 21.44 -1.79 29.49
C THR A 259 20.31 -2.78 29.18
N LYS A 260 19.57 -2.57 28.09
CA LYS A 260 18.55 -3.51 27.57
C LYS A 260 19.12 -4.68 26.76
N GLY A 261 20.43 -4.87 26.74
CA GLY A 261 21.09 -6.06 26.21
C GLY A 261 21.55 -5.98 24.75
N VAL A 262 21.56 -4.80 24.13
CA VAL A 262 22.23 -4.62 22.83
C VAL A 262 23.74 -4.59 23.06
N ARG A 263 24.52 -5.39 22.31
CA ARG A 263 25.98 -5.45 22.49
C ARG A 263 26.63 -4.11 22.15
N ALA A 264 27.41 -3.54 23.07
CA ALA A 264 28.09 -2.25 22.88
C ALA A 264 28.93 -2.19 21.60
N ALA A 265 29.64 -3.26 21.23
CA ALA A 265 30.45 -3.32 20.01
C ALA A 265 29.66 -3.16 18.68
N ARG A 266 28.33 -3.21 18.74
CA ARG A 266 27.43 -3.02 17.59
C ARG A 266 26.93 -1.58 17.47
N LEU A 267 27.13 -0.75 18.49
CA LEU A 267 26.61 0.59 18.56
C LEU A 267 27.76 1.59 18.51
N GLU A 268 27.58 2.63 17.70
CA GLU A 268 28.46 3.78 17.63
C GLU A 268 27.64 5.04 17.88
N THR A 269 28.21 6.04 18.55
CA THR A 269 27.57 7.35 18.70
C THR A 269 27.85 8.19 17.48
N GLY A 270 26.82 8.75 16.86
CA GLY A 270 26.94 9.69 15.75
C GLY A 270 26.86 11.14 16.19
N VAL A 271 26.45 12.02 15.27
CA VAL A 271 26.35 13.46 15.52
C VAL A 271 25.18 13.79 16.46
N ALA A 272 25.36 14.81 17.29
CA ALA A 272 24.33 15.32 18.21
C ALA A 272 23.29 16.23 17.53
N GLU A 273 23.38 16.42 16.22
CA GLU A 273 22.51 17.30 15.44
C GLU A 273 21.21 16.60 15.00
N GLY A 274 20.17 17.41 14.75
CA GLY A 274 18.86 16.93 14.30
C GLY A 274 17.79 16.97 15.39
N LYS A 275 16.62 16.38 15.09
CA LYS A 275 15.48 16.28 16.02
C LYS A 275 15.26 14.83 16.41
N GLY A 276 15.08 14.61 17.70
CA GLY A 276 14.77 13.29 18.28
C GLY A 276 15.89 12.26 18.10
N LEU A 277 15.51 10.99 17.98
CA LEU A 277 16.41 9.86 17.82
C LEU A 277 16.59 9.49 16.35
N LYS A 278 17.83 9.31 15.91
CA LYS A 278 18.16 8.75 14.60
C LYS A 278 19.03 7.51 14.77
N ILE A 279 18.71 6.44 14.03
CA ILE A 279 19.49 5.20 14.00
C ILE A 279 19.82 4.88 12.55
N GLU A 280 21.09 4.67 12.24
CA GLU A 280 21.56 4.38 10.87
C GLU A 280 22.36 3.08 10.84
N VAL A 281 22.14 2.22 9.85
CA VAL A 281 22.92 0.98 9.69
C VAL A 281 24.32 1.32 9.19
N ILE A 282 25.34 0.74 9.83
CA ILE A 282 26.72 0.78 9.35
C ILE A 282 26.84 -0.31 8.26
N ARG A 283 27.13 0.11 7.04
CA ARG A 283 27.38 -0.80 5.90
C ARG A 283 28.83 -1.27 5.88
#